data_AF-A0A1S8AA44-F1
#
_entry.id   AF-A0A1S8AA44-F1
#
_cell.length_a   1.000
_cell.length_b   1.000
_cell.length_c   1.000
_cell.angle_alpha   90.00
_cell.angle_beta   90.00
_cell.angle_gamma   90.00
#
_symmetry.space_group_name_H-M   'P 1'
#
loop_
_entity.id
_entity.type
_entity.pdbx_description
1 polymer ?
#
loop_
_entity_poly.entity_id
_entity_poly.type
_entity_poly.pdbx_seq_one_letter_code
_entity_poly.pdbx_strand_id
1 'polypeptide(L)'
;MVLAFGALIPQTHSAAIGTCVALFTYIASFGATWLPLPWLYPAEVNPIMTRAKSNAVSTCTNWLFNFFIVLITPVLVTNIGWGTFLFFAILNATFLPVIYFFYPETARRSLEEIDIIFAKGYVEKISYVKAAKDLPLLTDEEVEEEALRYGLIDTAARRTTNAEKVQEVDIGKKSDEDSGSKEEA
;
A
#
# COMPACT_ATOMS: atom_id res chain seq x y z
N MET A 1 7.70 22.56 -3.73
CA MET A 1 9.10 22.77 -4.19
C MET A 1 9.23 23.97 -5.13
N VAL A 2 8.59 24.01 -6.31
CA VAL A 2 8.76 25.11 -7.29
C VAL A 2 8.40 26.51 -6.74
N LEU A 3 7.32 26.61 -5.95
CA LEU A 3 6.86 27.88 -5.36
C LEU A 3 7.79 28.46 -4.29
N ALA A 4 8.40 27.60 -3.46
CA ALA A 4 9.31 28.04 -2.40
C ALA A 4 10.59 28.67 -2.98
N PHE A 5 11.08 28.16 -4.11
CA PHE A 5 12.31 28.66 -4.71
C PHE A 5 12.09 29.79 -5.71
N GLY A 6 10.94 29.87 -6.37
CA GLY A 6 10.54 31.07 -7.14
C GLY A 6 10.47 32.32 -6.26
N ALA A 7 10.10 32.15 -4.99
CA ALA A 7 10.11 33.22 -3.99
C ALA A 7 11.52 33.62 -3.52
N LEU A 8 12.56 32.79 -3.72
CA LEU A 8 13.94 33.07 -3.31
C LEU A 8 14.78 33.76 -4.40
N ILE A 9 14.21 33.98 -5.61
CA ILE A 9 14.88 34.68 -6.70
C ILE A 9 15.20 36.14 -6.31
N PRO A 10 14.29 36.90 -5.66
CA PRO A 10 14.63 38.17 -5.05
C PRO A 10 15.21 37.93 -3.65
N GLN A 11 16.45 38.34 -3.38
CA GLN A 11 17.09 38.23 -2.06
C GLN A 11 16.57 39.30 -1.07
N THR A 12 15.26 39.37 -0.86
CA THR A 12 14.61 40.35 0.04
C THR A 12 14.07 39.67 1.29
N HIS A 13 13.89 40.44 2.38
CA HIS A 13 13.32 39.91 3.62
C HIS A 13 11.90 39.35 3.42
N SER A 14 11.08 39.99 2.58
CA SER A 14 9.74 39.50 2.22
C SER A 14 9.77 38.18 1.45
N ALA A 15 10.76 38.00 0.57
CA ALA A 15 11.00 36.75 -0.17
C ALA A 15 11.41 35.58 0.76
N ALA A 16 12.21 35.86 1.79
CA ALA A 16 12.58 34.87 2.80
C ALA A 16 11.35 34.37 3.58
N ILE A 17 10.45 35.27 4.00
CA ILE A 17 9.19 34.91 4.67
C ILE A 17 8.32 34.04 3.76
N GLY A 18 8.15 34.45 2.49
CA GLY A 18 7.39 33.68 1.49
C GLY A 18 7.98 32.28 1.27
N THR A 19 9.30 32.15 1.25
CA THR A 19 10.01 30.87 1.14
C THR A 19 9.74 29.97 2.36
N CYS A 20 9.82 30.52 3.57
CA CYS A 20 9.53 29.78 4.79
C CYS A 20 8.10 29.22 4.79
N VAL A 21 7.11 30.05 4.49
CA VAL A 21 5.70 29.62 4.41
C VAL A 21 5.54 28.51 3.37
N ALA A 22 6.09 28.71 2.16
CA ALA A 22 6.00 27.72 1.09
C ALA A 22 6.72 26.40 1.44
N LEU A 23 7.82 26.45 2.18
CA LEU A 23 8.54 25.28 2.67
C LEU A 23 7.72 24.53 3.73
N PHE A 24 7.16 25.23 4.72
CA PHE A 24 6.31 24.62 5.74
C PHE A 24 5.04 24.00 5.14
N THR A 25 4.38 24.69 4.21
CA THR A 25 3.23 24.14 3.47
C THR A 25 3.64 22.89 2.70
N TYR A 26 4.78 22.92 2.01
CA TYR A 26 5.29 21.74 1.31
C TYR A 26 5.55 20.57 2.26
N ILE A 27 6.22 20.79 3.40
CA ILE A 27 6.52 19.75 4.38
C ILE A 27 5.21 19.17 4.95
N ALA A 28 4.24 20.03 5.29
CA ALA A 28 2.94 19.60 5.81
C ALA A 28 2.17 18.74 4.79
N SER A 29 2.07 19.20 3.53
CA SER A 29 1.40 18.43 2.47
C SER A 29 2.13 17.13 2.15
N PHE A 30 3.47 17.16 2.10
CA PHE A 30 4.28 15.97 1.84
C PHE A 30 4.15 14.94 2.97
N GLY A 31 4.21 15.39 4.23
CA GLY A 31 4.03 14.55 5.41
C GLY A 31 2.65 13.89 5.47
N ALA A 32 1.60 14.61 5.07
CA ALA A 32 0.23 14.11 5.09
C ALA A 32 -0.10 13.14 3.94
N THR A 33 0.60 13.21 2.81
CA THR A 33 0.24 12.47 1.59
C THR A 33 1.32 11.47 1.18
N TRP A 34 2.50 11.96 0.81
CA TRP A 34 3.52 11.17 0.13
C TRP A 34 4.43 10.39 1.07
N LEU A 35 4.64 10.89 2.29
CA LEU A 35 5.48 10.24 3.29
C LEU A 35 4.98 8.85 3.71
N PRO A 36 3.68 8.64 4.04
CA PRO A 36 3.20 7.32 4.48
C PRO A 36 3.03 6.32 3.34
N LEU A 37 2.79 6.77 2.11
CA LEU A 37 2.43 5.92 0.97
C LEU A 37 3.45 4.78 0.69
N PRO A 38 4.78 5.02 0.63
CA PRO A 38 5.76 3.97 0.38
C PRO A 38 5.83 2.89 1.47
N TRP A 39 5.35 3.19 2.67
CA TRP A 39 5.34 2.26 3.80
C TRP A 39 4.03 1.48 3.89
N LEU A 40 2.93 2.14 3.53
CA LEU A 40 1.59 1.56 3.56
C LEU A 40 1.31 0.69 2.33
N TYR A 41 1.58 1.21 1.13
CA TYR A 41 1.17 0.58 -0.13
C TYR A 41 1.77 -0.81 -0.35
N PRO A 42 3.07 -1.08 -0.07
CA PRO A 42 3.60 -2.43 -0.16
C PRO A 42 2.94 -3.39 0.83
N ALA A 43 2.51 -2.92 2.00
CA ALA A 43 1.83 -3.79 2.96
C ALA A 43 0.43 -4.19 2.49
N GLU A 44 -0.26 -3.32 1.74
CA GLU A 44 -1.60 -3.54 1.20
C GLU A 44 -1.59 -4.42 -0.05
N VAL A 45 -0.63 -4.20 -0.97
CA VAL A 45 -0.58 -4.88 -2.27
C VAL A 45 -0.01 -6.29 -2.21
N ASN A 46 0.79 -6.61 -1.19
CA ASN A 46 1.45 -7.90 -1.13
C ASN A 46 0.59 -8.97 -0.44
N PRO A 47 0.44 -10.16 -1.08
CA PRO A 47 -0.22 -11.31 -0.49
C PRO A 47 0.43 -11.70 0.83
N ILE A 48 -0.38 -12.19 1.78
CA ILE A 48 0.06 -12.50 3.15
C ILE A 48 1.30 -13.40 3.18
N MET A 49 1.37 -14.40 2.29
CA MET A 49 2.48 -15.37 2.24
C MET A 49 3.83 -14.75 1.84
N THR A 50 3.84 -13.73 0.99
CA THR A 50 5.08 -13.11 0.46
C THR A 50 5.36 -11.73 1.06
N ARG A 51 4.43 -11.18 1.83
CA ARG A 51 4.47 -9.82 2.39
C ARG A 51 5.77 -9.49 3.09
N ALA A 52 6.28 -10.37 3.96
CA ALA A 52 7.52 -10.11 4.68
C ALA A 52 8.73 -9.93 3.75
N LYS A 53 8.85 -10.77 2.72
CA LYS A 53 9.95 -10.69 1.74
C LYS A 53 9.83 -9.43 0.87
N SER A 54 8.62 -9.15 0.39
CA SER A 54 8.36 -7.94 -0.42
C SER A 54 8.60 -6.66 0.37
N ASN A 55 8.18 -6.60 1.64
CA ASN A 55 8.41 -5.44 2.50
C ASN A 55 9.90 -5.22 2.79
N ALA A 56 10.68 -6.30 2.95
CA ALA A 56 12.13 -6.21 3.09
C ALA A 56 12.78 -5.61 1.83
N VAL A 57 12.41 -6.10 0.64
CA VAL A 57 12.91 -5.57 -0.64
C VAL A 57 12.51 -4.10 -0.83
N SER A 58 11.27 -3.74 -0.51
CA SER A 58 10.79 -2.35 -0.55
C SER A 58 11.65 -1.44 0.35
N THR A 59 11.90 -1.86 1.58
CA THR A 59 12.70 -1.10 2.56
C THR A 59 14.15 -0.97 2.08
N CYS A 60 14.77 -2.07 1.62
CA CYS A 60 16.13 -2.03 1.07
C CYS A 60 16.23 -1.08 -0.13
N THR A 61 15.25 -1.11 -1.03
CA THR A 61 15.19 -0.24 -2.21
C THR A 61 15.02 1.23 -1.80
N ASN A 62 14.17 1.51 -0.80
CA ASN A 62 13.99 2.86 -0.26
C ASN A 62 15.32 3.44 0.26
N TRP A 63 16.03 2.68 1.10
CA TRP A 63 17.32 3.11 1.63
C TRP A 63 18.38 3.25 0.54
N LEU A 64 18.44 2.31 -0.40
CA LEU A 64 19.37 2.37 -1.53
C LEU A 64 19.19 3.67 -2.33
N PHE A 65 17.95 4.02 -2.67
CA PHE A 65 17.68 5.28 -3.38
C PHE A 65 17.91 6.51 -2.51
N ASN A 66 17.65 6.44 -1.21
CA ASN A 66 18.01 7.53 -0.29
C ASN A 66 19.52 7.81 -0.35
N PHE A 67 20.36 6.77 -0.22
CA PHE A 67 21.81 6.90 -0.36
C PHE A 67 22.21 7.45 -1.73
N PHE A 68 21.62 6.92 -2.81
CA PHE A 68 21.90 7.38 -4.16
C PHE A 68 21.61 8.87 -4.33
N ILE A 69 20.45 9.34 -3.84
CA ILE A 69 20.04 10.75 -3.93
C ILE A 69 20.98 11.64 -3.12
N VAL A 70 21.36 11.25 -1.90
CA VAL A 70 22.31 12.01 -1.08
C VAL A 70 23.66 12.15 -1.76
N LEU A 71 24.13 11.12 -2.47
CA LEU A 71 25.41 11.16 -3.19
C LEU A 71 25.36 11.97 -4.49
N ILE A 72 24.29 11.85 -5.28
CA ILE A 72 24.19 12.51 -6.59
C ILE A 72 23.80 13.99 -6.48
N THR A 73 23.01 14.36 -5.46
CA THR A 73 22.54 15.74 -5.28
C THR A 73 23.66 16.79 -5.23
N PRO A 74 24.73 16.65 -4.41
CA PRO A 74 25.81 17.63 -4.40
C PRO A 74 26.51 17.72 -5.77
N VAL A 75 26.71 16.59 -6.45
CA VAL A 75 27.30 16.55 -7.80
C VAL A 75 26.43 17.32 -8.79
N LEU A 76 25.11 17.13 -8.77
CA LEU A 76 24.19 17.86 -9.63
C LEU A 76 24.20 19.37 -9.31
N VAL A 77 24.11 19.74 -8.03
CA VAL A 77 24.11 21.16 -7.63
C VAL A 77 25.39 21.87 -8.07
N THR A 78 26.56 21.24 -7.95
CA THR A 78 27.83 21.83 -8.37
C THR A 78 27.95 21.97 -9.88
N ASN A 79 27.47 21.01 -10.67
CA ASN A 79 27.65 21.00 -12.12
C ASN A 79 26.57 21.76 -12.90
N ILE A 80 25.31 21.61 -12.50
CA ILE A 80 24.16 22.16 -13.24
C ILE A 80 23.35 23.19 -12.43
N GLY A 81 23.71 23.45 -11.17
CA GLY A 81 23.12 24.49 -10.34
C GLY A 81 21.60 24.39 -10.28
N TRP A 82 20.91 25.40 -10.84
CA TRP A 82 19.45 25.46 -10.89
C TRP A 82 18.82 24.33 -11.72
N GLY A 83 19.55 23.77 -12.68
CA GLY A 83 19.10 22.65 -13.51
C GLY A 83 18.82 21.38 -12.70
N THR A 84 19.43 21.23 -11.53
CA THR A 84 19.18 20.11 -10.59
C THR A 84 17.72 20.04 -10.17
N PHE A 85 17.09 21.19 -9.94
CA PHE A 85 15.71 21.26 -9.50
C PHE A 85 14.74 20.92 -10.64
N LEU A 86 15.05 21.36 -11.86
CA LEU A 86 14.26 21.00 -13.04
C LEU A 86 14.36 19.50 -13.31
N PHE A 87 15.55 18.91 -13.16
CA PHE A 87 15.75 17.46 -13.26
C PHE A 87 14.85 16.70 -12.28
N PHE A 88 14.87 17.06 -10.99
CA PHE A 88 13.99 16.41 -10.01
C PHE A 88 12.51 16.66 -10.26
N ALA A 89 12.13 17.85 -10.74
CA ALA A 89 10.74 18.16 -11.08
C ALA A 89 10.24 17.27 -12.24
N ILE A 90 11.04 17.12 -13.29
CA ILE A 90 10.72 16.24 -14.42
C ILE A 90 10.67 14.78 -13.95
N LEU A 91 11.65 14.34 -13.15
CA LEU A 91 11.67 12.98 -12.62
C LEU A 91 10.39 12.69 -11.81
N ASN A 92 9.97 13.60 -10.91
CA ASN A 92 8.70 13.46 -10.20
C ASN A 92 7.49 13.44 -11.15
N ALA A 93 7.48 14.29 -12.18
CA ALA A 93 6.40 14.30 -13.16
C ALA A 93 6.31 13.00 -13.96
N THR A 94 7.44 12.32 -14.22
CA THR A 94 7.42 11.01 -14.90
C THR A 94 6.82 9.89 -14.06
N PHE A 95 6.79 10.01 -12.73
CA PHE A 95 6.12 9.03 -11.86
C PHE A 95 4.59 9.16 -11.90
N LEU A 96 4.03 10.33 -12.18
CA LEU A 96 2.57 10.53 -12.26
C LEU A 96 1.86 9.58 -13.26
N PRO A 97 2.30 9.45 -14.52
CA PRO A 97 1.68 8.51 -15.45
C PRO A 97 1.89 7.05 -15.01
N VAL A 98 3.05 6.73 -14.42
CA VAL A 98 3.32 5.37 -13.91
C VAL A 98 2.32 5.01 -12.81
N ILE A 99 2.10 5.91 -11.85
CA ILE A 99 1.11 5.70 -10.79
C ILE A 99 -0.29 5.55 -11.40
N TYR A 100 -0.67 6.43 -12.33
CA TYR A 100 -2.00 6.40 -12.95
C TYR A 100 -2.32 5.08 -13.68
N PHE A 101 -1.35 4.51 -14.41
CA PHE A 101 -1.58 3.32 -15.23
C PHE A 101 -1.32 1.99 -14.51
N PHE A 102 -0.48 1.97 -13.48
CA PHE A 102 -0.02 0.73 -12.85
C PHE A 102 -0.50 0.53 -11.41
N TYR A 103 -0.92 1.59 -10.69
CA TYR A 103 -1.29 1.45 -9.28
C TYR A 103 -2.79 1.21 -9.13
N PRO A 104 -3.24 -0.01 -8.74
CA PRO A 104 -4.62 -0.22 -8.33
C PRO A 104 -4.94 0.56 -7.05
N GLU A 105 -6.20 1.01 -6.94
CA GLU A 105 -6.73 1.65 -5.75
C GLU A 105 -7.00 0.59 -4.67
N THR A 106 -6.47 0.82 -3.47
CA THR A 106 -6.53 -0.10 -2.33
C THR A 106 -7.40 0.45 -1.18
N ALA A 107 -7.86 1.70 -1.27
CA ALA A 107 -8.62 2.33 -0.21
C ALA A 107 -9.93 1.58 0.10
N ARG A 108 -10.18 1.37 1.40
CA ARG A 108 -11.38 0.72 1.95
C ARG A 108 -11.61 -0.72 1.48
N ARG A 109 -10.55 -1.40 1.04
CA ARG A 109 -10.57 -2.82 0.69
C ARG A 109 -9.98 -3.67 1.80
N SER A 110 -10.50 -4.88 1.99
CA SER A 110 -9.80 -5.91 2.77
C SER A 110 -8.57 -6.42 2.02
N LEU A 111 -7.64 -7.06 2.74
CA LEU A 111 -6.42 -7.61 2.13
C LEU A 111 -6.77 -8.77 1.18
N GLU A 112 -7.84 -9.49 1.50
CA GLU A 112 -8.41 -10.59 0.75
C GLU A 112 -9.04 -10.10 -0.56
N GLU A 113 -9.76 -8.97 -0.54
CA GLU A 113 -10.27 -8.32 -1.75
C GLU A 113 -9.13 -7.89 -2.69
N ILE A 114 -8.00 -7.45 -2.14
CA ILE A 114 -6.83 -7.07 -2.94
C ILE A 114 -6.25 -8.30 -3.65
N ASP A 115 -6.15 -9.44 -2.97
CA ASP A 115 -5.71 -10.70 -3.58
C ASP A 115 -6.67 -11.12 -4.74
N ILE A 116 -7.98 -10.90 -4.58
CA ILE A 116 -8.98 -11.13 -5.65
C ILE A 116 -8.76 -10.19 -6.84
N ILE A 117 -8.47 -8.90 -6.61
CA ILE A 117 -8.16 -7.94 -7.68
C ILE A 117 -6.97 -8.41 -8.52
N PHE A 118 -5.91 -8.90 -7.86
CA PHE A 118 -4.74 -9.44 -8.55
C PHE A 118 -5.07 -10.74 -9.30
N ALA A 119 -5.87 -11.62 -8.71
CA ALA A 119 -6.31 -12.86 -9.36
C ALA A 119 -7.17 -12.58 -10.61
N LYS A 120 -8.16 -11.68 -10.49
CA LYS A 120 -9.00 -11.23 -11.61
C LYS A 120 -8.16 -10.63 -12.74
N GLY A 121 -7.24 -9.73 -12.41
CA GLY A 121 -6.32 -9.15 -13.40
C GLY A 121 -5.48 -10.21 -14.13
N TYR A 122 -5.01 -11.22 -13.40
CA TYR A 122 -4.21 -12.31 -13.96
C TYR A 122 -5.01 -13.26 -14.86
N VAL A 123 -6.22 -13.65 -14.43
CA VAL A 123 -7.11 -14.60 -15.12
C VAL A 123 -7.76 -13.95 -16.35
N GLU A 124 -8.31 -12.75 -16.19
CA GLU A 124 -9.00 -12.02 -17.26
C GLU A 124 -8.04 -11.26 -18.19
N LYS A 125 -6.72 -11.28 -17.91
CA LYS A 125 -5.66 -10.57 -18.66
C LYS A 125 -5.94 -9.07 -18.82
N ILE A 126 -6.50 -8.46 -17.77
CA ILE A 126 -6.76 -7.02 -17.69
C ILE A 126 -5.75 -6.34 -16.76
N SER A 127 -5.57 -5.02 -16.91
CA SER A 127 -4.74 -4.24 -15.97
C SER A 127 -5.32 -4.34 -14.56
N TYR A 128 -4.46 -4.48 -13.55
CA TYR A 128 -4.86 -4.47 -12.14
C TYR A 128 -5.61 -3.19 -11.75
N VAL A 129 -5.28 -2.05 -12.37
CA VAL A 129 -6.01 -0.78 -12.18
C VAL A 129 -7.44 -0.88 -12.67
N LYS A 130 -7.67 -1.60 -13.78
CA LYS A 130 -9.02 -1.84 -14.30
C LYS A 130 -9.75 -2.88 -13.44
N ALA A 131 -9.08 -3.96 -13.06
CA ALA A 131 -9.64 -4.97 -12.16
C ALA A 131 -10.13 -4.37 -10.83
N ALA A 132 -9.36 -3.45 -10.24
CA ALA A 132 -9.72 -2.74 -9.01
C ALA A 132 -10.96 -1.84 -9.17
N LYS A 133 -11.13 -1.21 -10.35
CA LYS A 133 -12.28 -0.35 -10.67
C LYS A 133 -13.56 -1.15 -10.96
N ASP A 134 -13.40 -2.30 -11.60
CA ASP A 134 -14.53 -3.12 -12.04
C ASP A 134 -15.09 -4.00 -10.91
N LEU A 135 -14.32 -4.23 -9.83
CA LEU A 135 -14.78 -5.02 -8.68
C LEU A 135 -15.61 -4.12 -7.74
N PRO A 136 -16.86 -4.47 -7.38
CA PRO A 136 -17.60 -3.76 -6.33
C PRO A 136 -16.97 -4.04 -4.95
N LEU A 137 -17.29 -3.23 -3.93
CA LEU A 137 -16.93 -3.56 -2.54
C LEU A 137 -17.69 -4.82 -2.12
N LEU A 138 -16.95 -5.85 -1.71
CA LEU A 138 -17.49 -7.16 -1.38
C LEU A 138 -17.68 -7.26 0.14
N THR A 139 -18.72 -7.96 0.57
CA THR A 139 -18.86 -8.44 1.95
C THR A 139 -17.97 -9.66 2.19
N ASP A 140 -17.67 -9.99 3.44
CA ASP A 140 -16.78 -11.11 3.79
C ASP A 140 -17.24 -12.45 3.16
N GLU A 141 -18.55 -12.68 3.04
CA GLU A 141 -19.10 -13.88 2.39
C GLU A 141 -18.85 -13.89 0.87
N GLU A 142 -19.02 -12.75 0.20
CA GLU A 142 -18.79 -12.59 -1.24
C GLU A 142 -17.28 -12.66 -1.59
N VAL A 143 -16.43 -12.20 -0.67
CA VAL A 143 -14.96 -12.36 -0.77
C VAL A 143 -14.60 -13.85 -0.79
N GLU A 144 -15.18 -14.67 0.08
CA GLU A 144 -14.91 -16.11 0.10
C GLU A 144 -15.40 -16.79 -1.19
N GLU A 145 -16.56 -16.39 -1.71
CA GLU A 145 -17.10 -16.93 -2.97
C GLU A 145 -16.22 -16.59 -4.19
N GLU A 146 -15.82 -15.32 -4.32
CA GLU A 146 -14.94 -14.90 -5.41
C GLU A 146 -13.52 -15.48 -5.26
N ALA A 147 -13.00 -15.63 -4.03
CA ALA A 147 -11.74 -16.31 -3.78
C ALA A 147 -11.78 -17.79 -4.21
N LEU A 148 -12.91 -18.47 -4.02
CA LEU A 148 -13.13 -19.83 -4.55
C LEU A 148 -13.21 -19.83 -6.08
N ARG A 149 -13.94 -18.88 -6.67
CA ARG A 149 -14.11 -18.74 -8.12
C ARG A 149 -12.78 -18.55 -8.85
N TYR A 150 -11.88 -17.74 -8.30
CA TYR A 150 -10.54 -17.53 -8.86
C TYR A 150 -9.50 -18.55 -8.39
N GLY A 151 -9.88 -19.52 -7.55
CA GLY A 151 -9.01 -20.62 -7.11
C GLY A 151 -7.93 -20.19 -6.11
N LEU A 152 -8.15 -19.11 -5.36
CA LEU A 152 -7.26 -18.65 -4.29
C LEU A 152 -7.37 -19.52 -3.02
N ILE A 153 -8.53 -20.15 -2.81
CA ILE A 153 -8.80 -21.07 -1.69
C ILE A 153 -8.99 -22.48 -2.25
N ASP A 154 -8.18 -23.43 -1.78
CA ASP A 154 -8.37 -24.84 -2.11
C ASP A 154 -9.58 -25.39 -1.34
N THR A 155 -10.54 -25.98 -2.04
CA THR A 155 -11.71 -26.67 -1.46
C THR A 155 -11.34 -27.69 -0.39
N ALA A 156 -10.12 -28.25 -0.44
CA ALA A 156 -9.59 -29.14 0.58
C ALA A 156 -9.35 -28.41 1.92
N ALA A 157 -8.80 -27.19 1.90
CA ALA A 157 -8.57 -26.38 3.09
C ALA A 157 -9.91 -26.04 3.79
N ARG A 158 -10.96 -25.73 3.01
CA ARG A 158 -12.33 -25.46 3.51
C ARG A 158 -12.94 -26.64 4.26
N ARG A 159 -12.68 -27.88 3.82
CA ARG A 159 -13.14 -29.09 4.53
C ARG A 159 -12.44 -29.23 5.88
N THR A 160 -11.16 -28.92 5.97
CA THR A 160 -10.39 -28.99 7.21
C THR A 160 -10.88 -27.95 8.21
N THR A 161 -11.06 -26.69 7.79
CA THR A 161 -11.51 -25.61 8.68
C THR A 161 -12.95 -25.82 9.17
N ASN A 162 -13.84 -26.30 8.30
CA ASN A 162 -15.21 -26.64 8.71
C ASN A 162 -15.24 -27.87 9.62
N ALA A 163 -14.38 -28.86 9.40
CA ALA A 163 -14.26 -30.01 10.29
C ALA A 163 -13.72 -29.61 11.68
N GLU A 164 -12.74 -28.71 11.75
CA GLU A 164 -12.21 -28.16 13.01
C GLU A 164 -13.28 -27.35 13.77
N LYS A 165 -14.03 -26.46 13.10
CA LYS A 165 -15.13 -25.71 13.72
C LYS A 165 -16.24 -26.62 14.26
N VAL A 166 -16.61 -27.67 13.52
CA VAL A 166 -17.61 -28.64 13.98
C VAL A 166 -17.09 -29.40 15.20
N GLN A 167 -15.81 -29.78 15.20
CA GLN A 167 -15.18 -30.46 16.32
C GLN A 167 -15.08 -29.57 17.58
N GLU A 168 -14.78 -28.29 17.43
CA GLU A 168 -14.75 -27.32 18.54
C GLU A 168 -16.14 -27.12 19.18
N VAL A 169 -17.18 -27.02 18.34
CA VAL A 169 -18.58 -26.91 18.82
C VAL A 169 -19.03 -28.18 19.53
N ASP A 170 -18.65 -29.36 19.03
CA ASP A 170 -18.96 -30.64 19.69
C ASP A 170 -18.19 -30.81 21.00
N ILE A 171 -16.93 -30.37 21.07
CA ILE A 171 -16.14 -30.38 22.30
C ILE A 171 -16.75 -29.42 23.33
N GLY A 172 -17.15 -28.21 22.92
CA GLY A 172 -17.79 -27.22 23.79
C GLY A 172 -19.12 -27.72 24.39
N LYS A 173 -19.99 -28.32 23.56
CA LYS A 173 -21.23 -28.94 24.06
C LYS A 173 -20.98 -30.06 25.07
N LYS A 174 -19.95 -30.88 24.83
CA LYS A 174 -19.63 -32.01 25.70
C LYS A 174 -19.04 -31.57 27.04
N SER A 175 -18.28 -30.47 27.06
CA SER A 175 -17.83 -29.86 28.31
C SER A 175 -18.97 -29.21 29.10
N ASP A 176 -19.94 -28.61 28.41
CA ASP A 176 -21.11 -28.00 29.07
C ASP A 176 -22.00 -29.07 29.71
N GLU A 177 -22.23 -30.21 29.03
CA GLU A 177 -22.98 -31.35 29.59
C GLU A 177 -22.31 -31.99 30.82
N ASP A 178 -20.98 -32.15 30.81
CA ASP A 178 -20.21 -32.75 31.94
C ASP A 178 -20.05 -31.77 33.13
N SER A 179 -20.30 -30.47 32.90
CA SER A 179 -20.31 -29.44 33.94
C SER A 179 -21.67 -29.33 34.63
N GLY A 180 -22.77 -29.38 33.87
CA GLY A 180 -24.13 -29.40 34.41
C GLY A 180 -24.43 -30.65 35.23
N SER A 181 -23.87 -31.81 34.87
CA SER A 181 -24.11 -33.05 35.63
C SER A 181 -23.39 -33.09 37.00
N LYS A 182 -22.41 -32.22 37.24
CA LYS A 182 -21.66 -32.14 38.51
C LYS A 182 -22.25 -31.11 39.48
N GLU A 183 -23.13 -30.24 39.00
CA GLU A 183 -23.80 -29.23 39.82
C GLU A 183 -25.17 -29.72 40.35
N GLU A 184 -25.72 -30.80 39.77
CA GLU A 184 -26.98 -31.44 40.17
C GLU A 184 -26.83 -32.66 41.10
N ALA A 185 -25.62 -33.00 41.55
CA ALA A 185 -25.32 -34.14 42.46
C ALA A 185 -24.74 -33.68 43.79
#